data_AF-A0A931N5I2-F1
#
_entry.id   AF-A0A931N5I2-F1
#
_cell.length_a   1.000
_cell.length_b   1.000
_cell.length_c   1.000
_cell.angle_alpha   90.00
_cell.angle_beta   90.00
_cell.angle_gamma   90.00
#
_symmetry.space_group_name_H-M   'P 1'
#
loop_
_entity.id
_entity.type
_entity.pdbx_description
1 polymer ?
#
loop_
_entity_poly.entity_id
_entity_poly.type
_entity_poly.pdbx_seq_one_letter_code
_entity_poly.pdbx_strand_id
1 'polypeptide(L)'
;MKDEVRIAWEAFTVPLAGRVPWMYLDDSGAVRTGIGYLLDACRAPRSEPSAGERARSHEIARALDWRLGVDGPPASEVDIDAEWDLVKARLDLVPRGCEQFETFTKLRLSEDVIDELLIGRLAELEHVLRGRAPFAEFDSWPADAQLGLLSMGWAMGPKFSLPEFEAAAARRDWTAAAELCRITSASDAARDDRDRRLFRNAAVVQESGADPEALVFEIA
;
A
#
# COMPACT_ATOMS: atom_id res chain seq x y z
N MET A 1 -11.18 -11.56 6.26
CA MET A 1 -9.83 -11.93 5.82
C MET A 1 -9.35 -13.07 6.72
N LYS A 2 -8.72 -14.08 6.12
CA LYS A 2 -8.18 -15.25 6.79
C LYS A 2 -6.94 -14.91 7.62
N ASP A 3 -6.67 -15.72 8.63
CA ASP A 3 -5.59 -15.45 9.58
C ASP A 3 -4.20 -15.53 8.93
N GLU A 4 -3.99 -16.51 8.04
CA GLU A 4 -2.73 -16.65 7.30
C GLU A 4 -2.42 -15.42 6.44
N VAL A 5 -3.44 -14.77 5.87
CA VAL A 5 -3.25 -13.52 5.11
C VAL A 5 -2.79 -12.40 6.01
N ARG A 6 -3.35 -12.30 7.22
CA ARG A 6 -2.95 -11.29 8.23
C ARG A 6 -1.51 -11.51 8.68
N ILE A 7 -1.14 -12.75 8.97
CA ILE A 7 0.21 -13.13 9.40
C ILE A 7 1.23 -12.85 8.29
N ALA A 8 0.88 -13.17 7.03
CA ALA A 8 1.74 -13.00 5.88
C ALA A 8 1.95 -11.54 5.44
N TRP A 9 1.05 -10.63 5.82
CA TRP A 9 0.89 -9.34 5.15
C TRP A 9 2.16 -8.49 5.14
N GLU A 10 2.84 -8.37 6.28
CA GLU A 10 4.07 -7.56 6.38
C GLU A 10 5.18 -8.13 5.51
N ALA A 11 5.48 -9.43 5.68
CA ALA A 11 6.54 -10.09 4.95
C ALA A 11 6.25 -10.17 3.43
N PHE A 12 4.98 -10.15 3.03
CA PHE A 12 4.59 -9.98 1.63
C PHE A 12 4.84 -8.55 1.11
N THR A 13 4.48 -7.53 1.90
CA THR A 13 4.40 -6.13 1.43
C THR A 13 5.71 -5.37 1.55
N VAL A 14 6.46 -5.54 2.65
CA VAL A 14 7.70 -4.81 2.92
C VAL A 14 8.75 -4.97 1.82
N PRO A 15 9.01 -6.18 1.27
CA PRO A 15 9.98 -6.33 0.17
C PRO A 15 9.60 -5.58 -1.11
N LEU A 16 8.33 -5.19 -1.27
CA LEU A 16 7.82 -4.49 -2.45
C LEU A 16 7.79 -2.97 -2.26
N ALA A 17 7.47 -2.49 -1.06
CA ALA A 17 7.24 -1.07 -0.77
C ALA A 17 8.37 -0.41 0.03
N GLY A 18 9.23 -1.20 0.67
CA GLY A 18 10.19 -0.73 1.65
C GLY A 18 9.52 -0.35 2.98
N ARG A 19 10.36 -0.14 3.99
CA ARG A 19 9.96 0.35 5.32
C ARG A 19 10.79 1.59 5.64
N VAL A 20 10.16 2.76 5.55
CA VAL A 20 10.86 4.06 5.50
C VAL A 20 10.36 4.96 6.64
N PRO A 21 11.13 5.16 7.72
CA PRO A 21 10.66 5.94 8.86
C PRO A 21 10.64 7.46 8.63
N TRP A 22 11.08 7.97 7.47
CA TRP A 22 11.09 9.40 7.13
C TRP A 22 10.15 9.72 5.95
N MET A 23 9.80 11.01 5.81
CA MET A 23 9.06 11.48 4.64
C MET A 23 9.91 11.42 3.37
N TYR A 24 9.35 10.91 2.27
CA TYR A 24 10.02 10.82 0.97
C TYR A 24 9.05 11.04 -0.18
N LEU A 25 9.55 11.21 -1.41
CA LEU A 25 8.71 11.21 -2.61
C LEU A 25 8.72 9.86 -3.33
N ASP A 26 7.54 9.38 -3.72
CA ASP A 26 7.41 8.26 -4.65
C ASP A 26 7.67 8.67 -6.12
N ASP A 27 7.55 7.72 -7.04
CA ASP A 27 7.75 7.93 -8.48
C ASP A 27 6.76 8.92 -9.12
N SER A 28 5.60 9.11 -8.50
CA SER A 28 4.58 10.09 -8.87
C SER A 28 4.88 11.48 -8.30
N GLY A 29 5.86 11.61 -7.39
CA GLY A 29 6.17 12.85 -6.69
C GLY A 29 5.21 13.16 -5.54
N ALA A 30 4.54 12.15 -4.99
CA ALA A 30 3.70 12.27 -3.81
C ALA A 30 4.52 12.00 -2.53
N VAL A 31 4.29 12.79 -1.48
CA VAL A 31 4.93 12.57 -0.17
C VAL A 31 4.39 11.31 0.49
N ARG A 32 5.28 10.44 0.95
CA ARG A 32 4.99 9.17 1.63
C ARG A 32 5.89 8.93 2.84
N THR A 33 5.54 7.94 3.66
CA THR A 33 6.34 7.42 4.79
C THR A 33 5.96 5.95 5.08
N GLY A 34 6.62 5.34 6.06
CA GLY A 34 6.36 3.97 6.52
C GLY A 34 6.50 2.97 5.38
N ILE A 35 5.49 2.11 5.24
CA ILE A 35 5.38 1.19 4.12
C ILE A 35 4.47 1.86 3.07
N GLY A 36 4.99 2.81 2.30
CA GLY A 36 4.25 3.48 1.22
C GLY A 36 2.98 4.25 1.65
N TYR A 37 2.85 4.65 2.91
CA TYR A 37 1.71 5.41 3.43
C TYR A 37 1.66 6.82 2.82
N LEU A 38 0.54 7.20 2.23
CA LEU A 38 0.38 8.47 1.51
C LEU A 38 0.13 9.64 2.48
N LEU A 39 0.98 10.67 2.39
CA LEU A 39 0.88 11.92 3.17
C LEU A 39 0.48 13.13 2.30
N ASP A 40 0.04 12.88 1.07
CA ASP A 40 -0.09 13.90 0.04
C ASP A 40 -1.50 13.92 -0.55
N ALA A 41 -2.06 15.12 -0.70
CA ALA A 41 -3.35 15.37 -1.30
C ALA A 41 -3.26 15.99 -2.71
N CYS A 42 -2.06 16.15 -3.26
CA CYS A 42 -1.83 16.62 -4.63
C CYS A 42 -2.47 15.68 -5.65
N ARG A 43 -3.25 16.25 -6.56
CA ARG A 43 -3.91 15.46 -7.62
C ARG A 43 -3.03 15.23 -8.83
N ALA A 44 -2.22 16.22 -9.20
CA ALA A 44 -1.34 16.12 -10.35
C ALA A 44 0.01 15.50 -9.93
N PRO A 45 0.52 14.51 -10.68
CA PRO A 45 1.82 13.95 -10.41
C PRO A 45 2.92 14.98 -10.69
N ARG A 46 3.98 14.95 -9.88
CA ARG A 46 5.20 15.76 -10.04
C ARG A 46 4.90 17.25 -10.23
N SER A 47 3.92 17.77 -9.50
CA SER A 47 3.57 19.18 -9.49
C SER A 47 3.74 19.79 -8.11
N GLU A 48 3.90 21.11 -8.08
CA GLU A 48 3.72 21.89 -6.86
C GLU A 48 2.26 21.80 -6.39
N PRO A 49 2.01 21.78 -5.07
CA PRO A 49 0.65 21.77 -4.51
C PRO A 49 -0.02 23.13 -4.68
N SER A 50 -1.33 23.15 -4.92
CA SER A 50 -2.13 24.33 -4.61
C SER A 50 -2.17 24.57 -3.08
N ALA A 51 -2.49 25.78 -2.65
CA ALA A 51 -2.60 26.09 -1.21
C ALA A 51 -3.56 25.15 -0.46
N GLY A 52 -4.68 24.78 -1.08
CA GLY A 52 -5.65 23.86 -0.49
C GLY A 52 -5.24 22.39 -0.51
N GLU A 53 -4.37 21.97 -1.43
CA GLU A 53 -3.76 20.62 -1.40
C GLU A 53 -2.66 20.55 -0.35
N ARG A 54 -1.84 21.59 -0.24
CA ARG A 54 -0.81 21.72 0.80
C ARG A 54 -1.43 21.65 2.19
N ALA A 55 -2.47 22.44 2.47
CA ALA A 55 -3.16 22.42 3.76
C ALA A 55 -3.71 21.02 4.12
N ARG A 56 -4.34 20.33 3.17
CA ARG A 56 -4.83 18.96 3.39
C ARG A 56 -3.70 17.95 3.61
N SER A 57 -2.57 18.12 2.91
CA SER A 57 -1.41 17.25 3.09
C SER A 57 -0.76 17.43 4.46
N HIS A 58 -0.72 18.67 4.94
CA HIS A 58 -0.31 18.99 6.31
C HIS A 58 -1.21 18.35 7.36
N GLU A 59 -2.54 18.41 7.18
CA GLU A 59 -3.49 17.72 8.07
C GLU A 59 -3.23 16.21 8.13
N ILE A 60 -2.99 15.57 6.98
CA ILE A 60 -2.66 14.14 6.92
C ILE A 60 -1.33 13.86 7.63
N ALA A 61 -0.29 14.65 7.37
CA ALA A 61 1.04 14.46 7.97
C ALA A 61 1.03 14.62 9.50
N ARG A 62 0.30 15.62 10.02
CA ARG A 62 0.17 15.88 11.46
C ARG A 62 -0.60 14.82 12.23
N ALA A 63 -1.35 13.95 11.54
CA ALA A 63 -2.08 12.87 12.19
C ALA A 63 -1.17 11.75 12.72
N LEU A 64 0.12 11.76 12.38
CA LEU A 64 1.11 10.75 12.80
C LEU A 64 1.99 11.26 13.94
N ASP A 65 2.42 10.35 14.83
CA ASP A 65 3.32 10.65 15.96
C ASP A 65 4.79 10.80 15.50
N TRP A 66 5.08 11.89 14.78
CA TRP A 66 6.43 12.23 14.34
C TRP A 66 7.33 12.63 15.50
N ARG A 67 8.59 12.21 15.46
CA ARG A 67 9.62 12.54 16.45
C ARG A 67 10.88 13.11 15.81
N LEU A 68 11.59 13.98 16.54
CA LEU A 68 12.89 14.51 16.12
C LEU A 68 13.98 13.44 16.22
N GLY A 69 14.12 12.61 15.18
CA GLY A 69 14.85 11.34 15.24
C GLY A 69 14.03 10.22 15.89
N VAL A 70 14.53 8.98 15.88
CA VAL A 70 13.77 7.78 16.30
C VAL A 70 13.30 7.87 17.76
N ASP A 71 14.19 8.28 18.67
CA ASP A 71 13.90 8.38 20.11
C ASP A 71 13.77 9.84 20.59
N GLY A 72 13.56 10.75 19.66
CA GLY A 72 13.44 12.17 19.95
C GLY A 72 12.15 12.55 20.67
N PRO A 73 12.04 13.80 21.15
CA PRO A 73 10.77 14.36 21.58
C PRO A 73 9.77 14.40 20.39
N PRO A 74 8.45 14.42 20.67
CA PRO A 74 7.44 14.66 19.66
C PRO A 74 7.71 15.95 18.88
N ALA A 75 7.52 15.88 17.56
CA ALA A 75 7.66 17.03 16.68
C ALA A 75 6.48 18.00 16.84
N SER A 76 6.73 19.30 16.68
CA SER A 76 5.63 20.27 16.62
C SER A 76 4.92 20.20 15.26
N GLU A 77 3.66 20.66 15.19
CA GLU A 77 2.95 20.78 13.90
C GLU A 77 3.72 21.64 12.89
N VAL A 78 4.41 22.68 13.36
CA VAL A 78 5.23 23.57 12.52
C VAL A 78 6.43 22.82 11.93
N ASP A 79 7.07 21.95 12.70
CA ASP A 79 8.19 21.13 12.21
C ASP A 79 7.71 20.10 11.20
N ILE A 80 6.53 19.48 11.44
CA ILE A 80 5.92 18.50 10.52
C ILE A 80 5.56 19.16 9.19
N ASP A 81 4.93 20.33 9.22
CA ASP A 81 4.60 21.09 8.00
C ASP A 81 5.85 21.46 7.21
N ALA A 82 6.86 21.97 7.90
CA ALA A 82 8.10 22.42 7.29
C ALA A 82 8.87 21.26 6.65
N GLU A 83 8.88 20.09 7.29
CA GLU A 83 9.52 18.91 6.73
C GLU A 83 8.74 18.35 5.52
N TRP A 84 7.41 18.34 5.59
CA TRP A 84 6.58 17.98 4.43
C TRP A 84 6.87 18.90 3.23
N ASP A 85 6.92 20.22 3.45
CA ASP A 85 7.22 21.19 2.39
C ASP A 85 8.63 21.01 1.82
N LEU A 86 9.60 20.78 2.71
CA LEU A 86 10.99 20.50 2.33
C LEU A 86 11.06 19.29 1.41
N VAL A 87 10.38 18.19 1.75
CA VAL A 87 10.33 16.97 0.94
C VAL A 87 9.59 17.21 -0.37
N LYS A 88 8.42 17.87 -0.33
CA LYS A 88 7.60 18.14 -1.51
C LYS A 88 8.32 18.98 -2.55
N ALA A 89 9.15 19.93 -2.12
CA ALA A 89 9.92 20.79 -3.01
C ALA A 89 11.04 20.04 -3.78
N ARG A 90 11.39 18.81 -3.37
CA ARG A 90 12.50 18.03 -3.96
C ARG A 90 12.06 17.09 -5.06
N LEU A 91 11.22 17.57 -5.99
CA LEU A 91 10.83 16.81 -7.19
C LEU A 91 12.05 16.37 -8.03
N ASP A 92 13.18 17.07 -7.91
CA ASP A 92 14.47 16.71 -8.52
C ASP A 92 15.04 15.37 -8.02
N LEU A 93 14.63 14.92 -6.82
CA LEU A 93 15.09 13.67 -6.22
C LEU A 93 14.22 12.45 -6.53
N VAL A 94 13.04 12.62 -7.14
CA VAL A 94 12.14 11.51 -7.49
C VAL A 94 12.87 10.37 -8.23
N PRO A 95 13.74 10.61 -9.23
CA PRO A 95 14.43 9.53 -9.94
C PRO A 95 15.50 8.80 -9.11
N ARG A 96 15.84 9.30 -7.91
CA ARG A 96 16.94 8.81 -7.07
C ARG A 96 16.47 7.94 -5.90
N GLY A 97 15.17 7.77 -5.71
CA GLY A 97 14.59 6.92 -4.67
C GLY A 97 14.52 7.56 -3.28
N CYS A 98 13.86 6.85 -2.36
CA CYS A 98 13.51 7.35 -1.03
C CYS A 98 14.71 7.59 -0.10
N GLU A 99 15.81 6.86 -0.28
CA GLU A 99 17.02 6.95 0.55
C GLU A 99 17.65 8.35 0.53
N GLN A 100 17.52 9.10 -0.57
CA GLN A 100 18.09 10.44 -0.67
C GLN A 100 17.46 11.42 0.34
N PHE A 101 16.22 11.17 0.74
CA PHE A 101 15.47 12.02 1.66
C PHE A 101 15.91 11.86 3.11
N GLU A 102 16.51 10.72 3.48
CA GLU A 102 16.96 10.45 4.84
C GLU A 102 17.98 11.50 5.33
N THR A 103 18.85 11.94 4.41
CA THR A 103 20.00 12.80 4.72
C THR A 103 19.63 14.22 5.16
N PHE A 104 18.42 14.68 4.86
CA PHE A 104 17.97 16.04 5.18
C PHE A 104 16.64 16.11 5.94
N THR A 105 15.89 15.01 6.01
CA THR A 105 14.75 14.87 6.91
C THR A 105 15.24 14.59 8.33
N LYS A 106 14.56 15.17 9.32
CA LYS A 106 14.88 15.05 10.73
C LYS A 106 13.81 14.27 11.49
N LEU A 107 12.58 14.24 10.97
CA LEU A 107 11.47 13.56 11.60
C LEU A 107 11.50 12.08 11.27
N ARG A 108 11.20 11.27 12.28
CA ARG A 108 11.10 9.82 12.16
C ARG A 108 9.82 9.34 12.83
N LEU A 109 9.19 8.32 12.24
CA LEU A 109 8.20 7.48 12.91
C LEU A 109 8.94 6.39 13.70
N SER A 110 8.35 5.96 14.82
CA SER A 110 8.79 4.72 15.48
C SER A 110 8.33 3.50 14.70
N GLU A 111 8.95 2.36 14.98
CA GLU A 111 8.54 1.07 14.38
C GLU A 111 7.09 0.72 14.72
N ASP A 112 6.68 0.93 15.98
CA ASP A 112 5.29 0.68 16.42
C ASP A 112 4.28 1.50 15.61
N VAL A 113 4.57 2.78 15.32
CA VAL A 113 3.68 3.62 14.50
C VAL A 113 3.60 3.09 13.07
N ILE A 114 4.70 2.61 12.49
CA ILE A 114 4.68 2.02 11.16
C ILE A 114 3.84 0.73 11.14
N ASP A 115 3.93 -0.09 12.18
CA ASP A 115 3.13 -1.32 12.31
C ASP A 115 1.64 -1.02 12.45
N GLU A 116 1.28 -0.03 13.27
CA GLU A 116 -0.08 0.46 13.40
C GLU A 116 -0.63 0.97 12.06
N LEU A 117 0.17 1.72 11.30
CA LEU A 117 -0.22 2.20 9.97
C LEU A 117 -0.42 1.04 8.99
N LEU A 118 0.45 0.04 9.01
CA LEU A 118 0.34 -1.13 8.15
C LEU A 118 -0.95 -1.91 8.43
N ILE A 119 -1.21 -2.23 9.70
CA ILE A 119 -2.38 -3.00 10.12
C ILE A 119 -3.66 -2.20 9.89
N GLY A 120 -3.65 -0.91 10.26
CA GLY A 120 -4.79 -0.02 10.06
C GLY A 120 -5.17 0.12 8.59
N ARG A 121 -4.18 0.28 7.71
CA ARG A 121 -4.41 0.36 6.27
C ARG A 121 -4.90 -0.97 5.69
N LEU A 122 -4.36 -2.10 6.12
CA LEU A 122 -4.86 -3.42 5.73
C LEU A 122 -6.34 -3.60 6.08
N ALA A 123 -6.73 -3.23 7.31
CA ALA A 123 -8.11 -3.31 7.77
C ALA A 123 -9.05 -2.37 6.98
N GLU A 124 -8.60 -1.17 6.64
CA GLU A 124 -9.36 -0.24 5.79
C GLU A 124 -9.58 -0.82 4.38
N LEU A 125 -8.52 -1.35 3.76
CA LEU A 125 -8.61 -1.98 2.45
C LEU A 125 -9.59 -3.15 2.47
N GLU A 126 -9.45 -4.06 3.43
CA GLU A 126 -10.37 -5.18 3.62
C GLU A 126 -11.82 -4.70 3.72
N HIS A 127 -12.08 -3.73 4.59
CA HIS A 127 -13.41 -3.20 4.83
C HIS A 127 -14.04 -2.64 3.53
N VAL A 128 -13.30 -1.79 2.82
CA VAL A 128 -13.81 -1.16 1.60
C VAL A 128 -13.98 -2.18 0.47
N LEU A 129 -12.99 -3.07 0.26
CA LEU A 129 -13.04 -4.07 -0.81
C LEU A 129 -14.16 -5.08 -0.59
N ARG A 130 -14.32 -5.60 0.63
CA ARG A 130 -15.40 -6.52 0.99
C ARG A 130 -16.79 -5.90 0.79
N GLY A 131 -16.91 -4.58 0.91
CA GLY A 131 -18.15 -3.86 0.64
C GLY A 131 -18.51 -3.70 -0.85
N ARG A 132 -17.62 -4.07 -1.78
CA ARG A 132 -17.86 -3.94 -3.22
C ARG A 132 -18.59 -5.17 -3.76
N ALA A 133 -19.61 -4.94 -4.58
CA ALA A 133 -20.44 -6.02 -5.14
C ALA A 133 -19.66 -7.15 -5.85
N PRO A 134 -18.60 -6.89 -6.65
CA PRO A 134 -17.82 -7.97 -7.26
C PRO A 134 -17.07 -8.85 -6.26
N PHE A 135 -16.87 -8.36 -5.04
CA PHE A 135 -16.08 -9.01 -3.98
C PHE A 135 -16.94 -9.40 -2.78
N ALA A 136 -18.28 -9.46 -2.93
CA ALA A 136 -19.20 -9.73 -1.84
C ALA A 136 -18.96 -11.09 -1.14
N GLU A 137 -18.34 -12.04 -1.83
CA GLU A 137 -18.01 -13.36 -1.30
C GLU A 137 -16.57 -13.47 -0.75
N PHE A 138 -15.88 -12.34 -0.58
CA PHE A 138 -14.47 -12.26 -0.18
C PHE A 138 -14.08 -13.24 0.95
N ASP A 139 -14.89 -13.34 2.00
CA ASP A 139 -14.58 -14.19 3.16
C ASP A 139 -14.46 -15.68 2.81
N SER A 140 -15.12 -16.12 1.74
CA SER A 140 -15.13 -17.51 1.29
C SER A 140 -14.12 -17.81 0.16
N TRP A 141 -13.37 -16.82 -0.28
CA TRP A 141 -12.31 -17.00 -1.28
C TRP A 141 -11.09 -17.68 -0.66
N PRO A 142 -10.26 -18.40 -1.43
CA PRO A 142 -8.97 -18.91 -0.95
C PRO A 142 -8.06 -17.80 -0.38
N ALA A 143 -7.21 -18.13 0.61
CA ALA A 143 -6.28 -17.19 1.23
C ALA A 143 -5.43 -16.42 0.21
N ASP A 144 -4.89 -17.11 -0.79
CA ASP A 144 -4.12 -16.48 -1.85
C ASP A 144 -4.94 -15.43 -2.64
N ALA A 145 -6.21 -15.72 -2.98
CA ALA A 145 -7.07 -14.76 -3.68
C ALA A 145 -7.39 -13.53 -2.80
N GLN A 146 -7.56 -13.72 -1.49
CA GLN A 146 -7.72 -12.59 -0.57
C GLN A 146 -6.47 -11.72 -0.51
N LEU A 147 -5.29 -12.33 -0.37
CA LEU A 147 -4.01 -11.61 -0.35
C LEU A 147 -3.77 -10.86 -1.66
N GLY A 148 -4.07 -11.47 -2.81
CA GLY A 148 -3.94 -10.84 -4.13
C GLY A 148 -4.85 -9.62 -4.28
N LEU A 149 -6.13 -9.72 -3.87
CA LEU A 149 -7.05 -8.58 -3.93
C LEU A 149 -6.60 -7.43 -3.02
N LEU A 150 -6.13 -7.74 -1.81
CA LEU A 150 -5.63 -6.74 -0.87
C LEU A 150 -4.36 -6.06 -1.38
N SER A 151 -3.44 -6.82 -1.98
CA SER A 151 -2.23 -6.31 -2.65
C SER A 151 -2.57 -5.35 -3.80
N MET A 152 -3.53 -5.71 -4.65
CA MET A 152 -4.03 -4.81 -5.70
C MET A 152 -4.64 -3.53 -5.12
N GLY A 153 -5.43 -3.65 -4.06
CA GLY A 153 -6.00 -2.51 -3.33
C GLY A 153 -4.94 -1.62 -2.67
N TRP A 154 -3.81 -2.21 -2.25
CA TRP A 154 -2.68 -1.47 -1.70
C TRP A 154 -2.00 -0.59 -2.76
N ALA A 155 -1.71 -1.17 -3.93
CA ALA A 155 -1.04 -0.45 -5.01
C ALA A 155 -1.93 0.60 -5.69
N MET A 156 -3.20 0.25 -5.96
CA MET A 156 -4.10 1.07 -6.79
C MET A 156 -5.16 1.84 -5.98
N GLY A 157 -5.21 1.63 -4.65
CA GLY A 157 -6.29 2.10 -3.79
C GLY A 157 -7.53 1.19 -3.84
N PRO A 158 -8.35 1.15 -2.77
CA PRO A 158 -9.43 0.15 -2.63
C PRO A 158 -10.61 0.36 -3.59
N LYS A 159 -10.63 1.49 -4.32
CA LYS A 159 -11.64 1.85 -5.31
C LYS A 159 -11.13 1.73 -6.76
N PHE A 160 -10.05 0.98 -6.98
CA PHE A 160 -9.58 0.66 -8.33
C PHE A 160 -10.72 0.07 -9.17
N SER A 161 -10.69 0.28 -10.48
CA SER A 161 -11.70 -0.23 -11.41
C SER A 161 -11.02 -1.05 -12.50
N LEU A 162 -11.23 -2.36 -12.47
CA LEU A 162 -10.78 -3.31 -13.48
C LEU A 162 -11.95 -4.25 -13.81
N PRO A 163 -12.89 -3.82 -14.68
CA PRO A 163 -14.18 -4.51 -14.84
C PRO A 163 -14.06 -6.00 -15.20
N GLU A 164 -13.08 -6.36 -16.01
CA GLU A 164 -12.85 -7.75 -16.42
C GLU A 164 -12.34 -8.61 -15.25
N PHE A 165 -11.36 -8.09 -14.49
CA PHE A 165 -10.88 -8.73 -13.26
C PHE A 165 -11.99 -8.86 -12.23
N GLU A 166 -12.76 -7.80 -12.01
CA GLU A 166 -13.90 -7.77 -11.09
C GLU A 166 -14.94 -8.83 -11.47
N ALA A 167 -15.26 -8.96 -12.75
CA ALA A 167 -16.18 -9.97 -13.24
C ALA A 167 -15.62 -11.39 -13.08
N ALA A 168 -14.32 -11.60 -13.28
CA ALA A 168 -13.65 -12.88 -13.04
C ALA A 168 -13.68 -13.26 -11.56
N ALA A 169 -13.31 -12.34 -10.67
CA ALA A 169 -13.33 -12.52 -9.23
C ALA A 169 -14.75 -12.81 -8.69
N ALA A 170 -15.77 -12.11 -9.20
CA ALA A 170 -17.16 -12.37 -8.86
C ALA A 170 -17.64 -13.77 -9.24
N ARG A 171 -17.06 -14.37 -10.30
CA ARG A 171 -17.33 -15.76 -10.72
C ARG A 171 -16.36 -16.77 -10.10
N ARG A 172 -15.41 -16.32 -9.26
CA ARG A 172 -14.30 -17.12 -8.73
C ARG A 172 -13.48 -17.81 -9.83
N ASP A 173 -13.38 -17.15 -10.98
CA ASP A 173 -12.55 -17.55 -12.10
C ASP A 173 -11.12 -17.06 -11.86
N TRP A 174 -10.40 -17.76 -10.98
CA TRP A 174 -9.08 -17.34 -10.51
C TRP A 174 -8.01 -17.40 -11.61
N THR A 175 -8.17 -18.30 -12.58
CA THR A 175 -7.33 -18.35 -13.77
C THR A 175 -7.48 -17.09 -14.61
N ALA A 176 -8.72 -16.64 -14.86
CA ALA A 176 -8.92 -15.36 -15.55
C ALA A 176 -8.47 -14.17 -14.68
N ALA A 177 -8.75 -14.20 -13.37
CA ALA A 177 -8.30 -13.15 -12.44
C ALA A 177 -6.78 -12.97 -12.47
N ALA A 178 -6.01 -14.06 -12.56
CA ALA A 178 -4.55 -14.03 -12.67
C ALA A 178 -4.03 -13.39 -13.96
N GLU A 179 -4.78 -13.38 -15.05
CA GLU A 179 -4.36 -12.73 -16.30
C GLU A 179 -4.82 -11.26 -16.37
N LEU A 180 -5.83 -10.92 -15.57
CA LEU A 180 -6.52 -9.63 -15.55
C LEU A 180 -6.11 -8.74 -14.37
N CYS A 181 -5.48 -9.28 -13.33
CA CYS A 181 -4.85 -8.50 -12.27
C CYS A 181 -3.64 -7.77 -12.85
N ARG A 182 -3.86 -6.52 -13.31
CA ARG A 182 -2.82 -5.69 -13.88
C ARG A 182 -2.71 -4.40 -13.11
N ILE A 183 -1.56 -4.21 -12.47
CA ILE A 183 -1.25 -2.94 -11.80
C ILE A 183 -0.74 -1.95 -12.85
N THR A 184 -1.26 -0.73 -12.82
CA THR A 184 -1.00 0.27 -13.86
C THR A 184 0.34 0.99 -13.72
N SER A 185 1.03 0.83 -12.59
CA SER A 185 2.33 1.45 -12.34
C SER A 185 3.49 0.58 -12.80
N ALA A 186 4.45 1.17 -13.53
CA ALA A 186 5.65 0.46 -13.99
C ALA A 186 6.59 0.06 -12.84
N SER A 187 6.52 0.73 -11.69
CA SER A 187 7.31 0.40 -10.49
C SER A 187 6.80 -0.84 -9.75
N ASP A 188 5.63 -1.36 -10.11
CA ASP A 188 4.97 -2.48 -9.42
C ASP A 188 5.09 -3.84 -10.14
N ALA A 189 5.99 -4.00 -11.12
CA ALA A 189 6.11 -5.25 -11.88
C ALA A 189 6.32 -6.50 -11.01
N ALA A 190 7.08 -6.38 -9.91
CA ALA A 190 7.26 -7.48 -8.95
C ALA A 190 5.99 -7.80 -8.16
N ARG A 191 5.18 -6.78 -7.86
CA ARG A 191 3.88 -6.96 -7.20
C ARG A 191 2.88 -7.61 -8.16
N ASP A 192 2.85 -7.15 -9.41
CA ASP A 192 2.03 -7.74 -10.47
C ASP A 192 2.33 -9.24 -10.61
N ASP A 193 3.61 -9.65 -10.68
CA ASP A 193 3.99 -11.06 -10.73
C ASP A 193 3.50 -11.88 -9.52
N ARG A 194 3.64 -11.34 -8.32
CA ARG A 194 3.16 -11.98 -7.09
C ARG A 194 1.64 -12.11 -7.06
N ASP A 195 0.92 -11.06 -7.47
CA ASP A 195 -0.56 -11.07 -7.52
C ASP A 195 -1.06 -12.11 -8.53
N ARG A 196 -0.44 -12.20 -9.71
CA ARG A 196 -0.75 -13.27 -10.69
C ARG A 196 -0.52 -14.67 -10.10
N ARG A 197 0.59 -14.86 -9.37
CA ARG A 197 0.88 -16.14 -8.70
C ARG A 197 -0.19 -16.47 -7.65
N LEU A 198 -0.61 -15.49 -6.86
CA LEU A 198 -1.65 -15.66 -5.84
C LEU A 198 -2.98 -16.13 -6.45
N PHE A 199 -3.44 -15.50 -7.53
CA PHE A 199 -4.67 -15.96 -8.19
C PHE A 199 -4.51 -17.33 -8.86
N ARG A 200 -3.33 -17.67 -9.42
CA ARG A 200 -3.06 -19.04 -9.92
C ARG A 200 -3.10 -20.07 -8.80
N ASN A 201 -2.53 -19.77 -7.64
CA ASN A 201 -2.60 -20.64 -6.46
C ASN A 201 -4.05 -20.85 -6.01
N ALA A 202 -4.86 -19.78 -6.00
CA ALA A 202 -6.28 -19.87 -5.67
C ALA A 202 -7.05 -20.79 -6.65
N ALA A 203 -6.70 -20.77 -7.95
CA ALA A 203 -7.25 -21.71 -8.93
C ALA A 203 -6.92 -23.16 -8.55
N VAL A 204 -5.65 -23.45 -8.23
CA VAL A 204 -5.20 -24.79 -7.83
C VAL A 204 -5.90 -25.25 -6.55
N VAL A 205 -6.03 -24.40 -5.54
CA VAL A 205 -6.74 -24.72 -4.29
C VAL A 205 -8.20 -25.07 -4.57
N GLN A 206 -8.88 -24.28 -5.41
CA GLN A 206 -10.27 -24.51 -5.79
C GLN A 206 -10.47 -25.82 -6.58
N GLU A 207 -9.58 -26.11 -7.54
CA GLU A 207 -9.68 -27.30 -8.40
C GLU A 207 -9.33 -28.60 -7.66
N SER A 208 -8.34 -28.55 -6.76
CA SER A 208 -7.88 -29.72 -6.01
C SER A 208 -8.68 -30.00 -4.74
N GLY A 209 -9.47 -29.04 -4.26
CA GLY A 209 -10.16 -29.12 -2.97
C GLY A 209 -9.20 -29.04 -1.78
N ALA A 210 -8.02 -28.42 -1.96
CA ALA A 210 -7.10 -28.14 -0.86
C ALA A 210 -7.72 -27.14 0.13
N ASP A 211 -7.09 -26.99 1.30
CA ASP A 211 -7.58 -26.10 2.34
C ASP A 211 -7.59 -24.63 1.88
N PRO A 212 -8.75 -23.97 1.74
CA PRO A 212 -8.82 -22.57 1.33
C PRO A 212 -8.41 -21.60 2.45
N GLU A 213 -8.27 -22.05 3.70
CA GLU A 213 -7.76 -21.25 4.81
C GLU A 213 -6.23 -21.07 4.75
N ALA A 214 -5.52 -22.05 4.18
CA ALA A 214 -4.07 -22.04 4.09
C ALA A 214 -3.56 -21.18 2.92
N LEU A 215 -2.45 -20.48 3.16
CA LEU A 215 -1.72 -19.76 2.12
C LEU A 215 -0.79 -20.73 1.37
N VAL A 216 -0.96 -20.86 0.06
CA VAL A 216 -0.03 -21.65 -0.78
C VAL A 216 1.18 -20.81 -1.20
N PHE A 217 1.02 -19.49 -1.25
CA PHE A 217 2.09 -18.57 -1.55
C PHE A 217 3.20 -18.62 -0.50
N GLU A 218 4.36 -19.13 -0.88
CA GLU A 218 5.56 -19.04 -0.05
C GLU A 218 6.10 -17.61 -0.04
N ILE A 219 6.20 -17.04 1.16
CA ILE A 219 6.89 -15.78 1.41
C ILE A 219 8.40 -16.09 1.44
N ALA A 220 9.13 -15.49 0.51
CA ALA A 220 10.58 -15.66 0.38
C ALA A 220 11.35 -14.75 1.35
#